data_AF-A0A950B9I5-F1
#
_entry.id   AF-A0A950B9I5-F1
#
_cell.length_a   1.000
_cell.length_b   1.000
_cell.length_c   1.000
_cell.angle_alpha   90.00
_cell.angle_beta   90.00
_cell.angle_gamma   90.00
#
_symmetry.space_group_name_H-M   'P 1'
#
loop_
_entity.id
_entity.type
_entity.pdbx_description
1 polymer ?
#
loop_
_entity_poly.entity_id
_entity_poly.type
_entity_poly.pdbx_seq_one_letter_code
_entity_poly.pdbx_strand_id
1 'polypeptide(L)'
;MFWDKKIAQWVDEVRSKANLPARLVLWNGRQYDFGHFAAPRVTLKVNSAAALPLLLEPSLDNLGEAYVKGKIDIEGKLADIINIGYSLTRNTIKSSGKLTLARRYFTHSKSTDKKAIQYHYEVSNEFYKLWLDENMVYSCAYFENGGEDLATAQLKKIDHILTKIQLKENQTLLDIGCGWGALVLRAAQKFGARCVGVTLSQNQFDLATARVKAAGLEDRIVIRLQDYRDVEGQFD
;
A
#
# COMPACT_ATOMS: atom_id res chain seq x y z
N MET A 1 11.16 -31.58 20.93
CA MET A 1 11.54 -31.28 22.33
C MET A 1 12.03 -29.84 22.53
N PHE A 2 13.12 -29.39 21.85
CA PHE A 2 13.61 -28.01 22.00
C PHE A 2 12.64 -26.94 21.45
N TRP A 3 12.18 -27.12 20.21
CA TRP A 3 11.24 -26.18 19.57
C TRP A 3 9.88 -26.14 20.27
N ASP A 4 9.37 -27.29 20.72
CA ASP A 4 8.10 -27.35 21.43
C ASP A 4 8.10 -26.50 22.71
N LYS A 5 9.20 -26.55 23.48
CA LYS A 5 9.35 -25.76 24.70
C LYS A 5 9.43 -24.26 24.38
N LYS A 6 10.16 -23.89 23.33
CA LYS A 6 10.25 -22.49 22.86
C LYS A 6 8.91 -21.96 22.38
N ILE A 7 8.15 -22.74 21.62
CA ILE A 7 6.83 -22.34 21.11
C ILE A 7 5.84 -22.19 22.27
N ALA A 8 5.78 -23.16 23.18
CA ALA A 8 4.92 -23.06 24.35
C ALA A 8 5.23 -21.81 25.17
N GLN A 9 6.51 -21.56 25.45
CA GLN A 9 6.95 -20.36 26.17
C GLN A 9 6.55 -19.07 25.43
N TRP A 10 6.79 -18.99 24.12
CA TRP A 10 6.41 -17.83 23.32
C TRP A 10 4.90 -17.60 23.31
N VAL A 11 4.10 -18.66 23.15
CA VAL A 11 2.63 -18.59 23.19
C VAL A 11 2.16 -18.08 24.55
N ASP A 12 2.73 -18.57 25.65
CA ASP A 12 2.37 -18.14 27.00
C ASP A 12 2.76 -16.66 27.25
N GLU A 13 3.90 -16.22 26.71
CA GLU A 13 4.31 -14.81 26.73
C GLU A 13 3.33 -13.91 25.94
N VAL A 14 2.91 -14.33 24.75
CA VAL A 14 1.90 -13.60 23.96
C VAL A 14 0.55 -13.61 24.68
N ARG A 15 0.14 -14.75 25.23
CA ARG A 15 -1.14 -14.90 25.95
C ARG A 15 -1.21 -13.97 27.15
N SER A 16 -0.16 -13.93 27.97
CA SER A 16 -0.10 -13.07 29.15
C SER A 16 -0.10 -11.58 28.83
N LYS A 17 0.51 -11.17 27.72
CA LYS A 17 0.60 -9.74 27.33
C LYS A 17 -0.61 -9.24 26.55
N ALA A 18 -1.17 -10.07 25.68
CA ALA A 18 -2.09 -9.62 24.64
C ALA A 18 -3.41 -10.39 24.57
N ASN A 19 -3.47 -11.61 25.12
CA ASN A 19 -4.67 -12.45 25.18
C ASN A 19 -5.47 -12.46 23.85
N LEU A 20 -4.83 -12.91 22.77
CA LEU A 20 -5.35 -12.75 21.41
C LEU A 20 -6.33 -13.87 21.03
N PRO A 21 -7.42 -13.58 20.30
CA PRO A 21 -8.35 -14.59 19.80
C PRO A 21 -7.78 -15.33 18.58
N ALA A 22 -6.59 -15.91 18.72
CA ALA A 22 -5.82 -16.52 17.66
C ALA A 22 -5.25 -17.88 18.07
N ARG A 23 -5.19 -18.81 17.12
CA ARG A 23 -4.62 -20.15 17.29
C ARG A 23 -3.43 -20.35 16.36
N LEU A 24 -2.38 -20.96 16.89
CA LEU A 24 -1.26 -21.51 16.13
C LEU A 24 -1.47 -23.02 15.92
N VAL A 25 -1.34 -23.50 14.69
CA VAL A 25 -1.35 -24.93 14.34
C VAL A 25 -0.02 -25.27 13.69
N LEU A 26 0.71 -26.22 14.26
CA LEU A 26 1.99 -26.68 13.73
C LEU A 26 1.81 -27.77 12.68
N TRP A 27 2.84 -28.01 11.86
CA TRP A 27 2.89 -29.03 10.81
C TRP A 27 2.62 -30.46 11.31
N ASN A 28 2.83 -30.70 12.61
CA ASN A 28 2.57 -31.98 13.28
C ASN A 28 1.17 -32.06 13.92
N GLY A 29 0.29 -31.10 13.64
CA GLY A 29 -1.08 -31.03 14.16
C GLY A 29 -1.21 -30.47 15.58
N ARG A 30 -0.10 -30.17 16.28
CA ARG A 30 -0.18 -29.54 17.61
C ARG A 30 -0.75 -28.13 17.53
N GLN A 31 -1.56 -27.77 18.50
CA GLN A 31 -2.26 -26.50 18.55
C GLN A 31 -1.90 -25.73 19.82
N TYR A 32 -1.79 -24.41 19.68
CA TYR A 32 -1.51 -23.49 20.77
C TYR A 32 -2.39 -22.24 20.64
N ASP A 33 -3.08 -21.86 21.71
CA ASP A 33 -3.96 -20.69 21.70
C ASP A 33 -3.25 -19.48 22.32
N PHE A 34 -3.23 -18.37 21.59
CA PHE A 34 -2.61 -17.10 22.03
C PHE A 34 -3.48 -16.31 23.02
N GLY A 35 -4.61 -16.87 23.45
CA GLY A 35 -5.59 -16.22 24.30
C GLY A 35 -6.63 -17.20 24.82
N HIS A 36 -7.56 -16.69 25.62
CA HIS A 36 -8.75 -17.41 26.07
C HIS A 36 -9.96 -16.99 25.24
N PHE A 37 -10.57 -17.95 24.54
CA PHE A 37 -11.71 -17.72 23.65
C PHE A 37 -12.49 -19.01 23.41
N ALA A 38 -13.75 -18.91 22.99
CA ALA A 38 -14.56 -20.07 22.62
C ALA A 38 -14.16 -20.66 21.26
N ALA A 39 -13.83 -19.81 20.29
CA ALA A 39 -13.34 -20.19 18.97
C ALA A 39 -12.32 -19.14 18.47
N PRO A 40 -11.26 -19.56 17.73
CA PRO A 40 -10.28 -18.62 17.21
C PRO A 40 -10.90 -17.75 16.11
N ARG A 41 -10.61 -16.45 16.12
CA ARG A 41 -10.92 -15.55 14.99
C ARG A 41 -9.91 -15.69 13.85
N VAL A 42 -8.67 -16.05 14.20
CA VAL A 42 -7.60 -16.31 13.24
C VAL A 42 -6.88 -17.60 13.61
N THR A 43 -6.59 -18.42 12.59
CA THR A 43 -5.73 -19.60 12.71
C THR A 43 -4.49 -19.41 11.85
N LEU A 44 -3.33 -19.40 12.49
CA LEU A 44 -2.02 -19.39 11.85
C LEU A 44 -1.52 -20.83 11.74
N LYS A 45 -1.42 -21.35 10.52
CA LYS A 45 -0.92 -22.70 10.24
C LYS A 45 0.54 -22.63 9.82
N VAL A 46 1.38 -23.46 10.41
CA VAL A 46 2.81 -23.54 10.11
C VAL A 46 3.06 -24.80 9.31
N ASN A 47 3.45 -24.64 8.05
CA ASN A 47 3.55 -25.77 7.12
C ASN A 47 4.83 -26.59 7.30
N SER A 48 5.86 -26.01 7.92
CA SER A 48 7.15 -26.69 8.17
C SER A 48 7.88 -26.13 9.38
N ALA A 49 8.65 -26.99 10.06
CA ALA A 49 9.54 -26.61 11.16
C ALA A 49 10.54 -25.49 10.78
N ALA A 50 10.90 -25.41 9.49
CA ALA A 50 11.79 -24.38 8.97
C ALA A 50 11.22 -22.95 9.07
N ALA A 51 9.92 -22.80 9.32
CA ALA A 51 9.27 -21.50 9.51
C ALA A 51 9.38 -20.97 10.94
N LEU A 52 9.70 -21.82 11.92
CA LEU A 52 9.72 -21.44 13.34
C LEU A 52 10.67 -20.31 13.70
N PRO A 53 11.90 -20.21 13.14
CA PRO A 53 12.76 -19.06 13.40
C PRO A 53 12.11 -17.72 13.00
N LEU A 54 11.31 -17.71 11.94
CA LEU A 54 10.60 -16.51 11.46
C LEU A 54 9.42 -16.13 12.35
N LEU A 55 8.85 -17.11 13.07
CA LEU A 55 7.66 -16.91 13.91
C LEU A 55 7.98 -16.50 15.35
N LEU A 56 9.15 -16.90 15.88
CA LEU A 56 9.53 -16.59 17.27
C LEU A 56 10.01 -15.14 17.46
N GLU A 57 10.31 -14.42 16.39
CA GLU A 57 10.59 -12.97 16.38
C GLU A 57 9.73 -12.29 15.32
N PRO A 58 8.40 -12.25 15.49
CA PRO A 58 7.49 -11.79 14.45
C PRO A 58 7.64 -10.29 14.20
N SER A 59 7.82 -9.95 12.92
CA SER A 59 7.61 -8.63 12.35
C SER A 59 6.53 -8.74 11.27
N LEU A 60 6.00 -7.62 10.77
CA LEU A 60 5.06 -7.71 9.64
C LEU A 60 5.76 -8.22 8.38
N ASP A 61 7.04 -7.86 8.22
CA ASP A 61 7.84 -8.22 7.05
C ASP A 61 8.09 -9.74 7.00
N ASN A 62 8.50 -10.36 8.10
CA ASN A 62 8.79 -11.80 8.09
C ASN A 62 7.53 -12.68 8.06
N LEU A 63 6.44 -12.23 8.68
CA LEU A 63 5.15 -12.91 8.60
C LEU A 63 4.60 -12.83 7.17
N GLY A 64 4.69 -11.65 6.54
CA GLY A 64 4.35 -11.48 5.13
C GLY A 64 5.20 -12.36 4.21
N GLU A 65 6.53 -12.36 4.39
CA GLU A 65 7.45 -13.19 3.61
C GLU A 65 7.15 -14.69 3.79
N ALA A 66 6.88 -15.13 5.01
CA ALA A 66 6.56 -16.53 5.30
C ALA A 66 5.25 -16.95 4.60
N TYR A 67 4.23 -16.10 4.60
CA TYR A 67 2.97 -16.35 3.91
C TYR A 67 3.17 -16.44 2.39
N VAL A 68 3.83 -15.45 1.78
CA VAL A 68 4.09 -15.42 0.33
C VAL A 68 4.93 -16.63 -0.12
N LYS A 69 5.87 -17.09 0.72
CA LYS A 69 6.69 -18.27 0.44
C LYS A 69 6.01 -19.61 0.82
N GLY A 70 4.73 -19.61 1.20
CA GLY A 70 3.97 -20.81 1.55
C GLY A 70 4.46 -21.53 2.82
N LYS A 71 5.24 -20.85 3.66
CA LYS A 71 5.75 -21.40 4.93
C LYS A 71 4.68 -21.40 6.02
N ILE A 72 3.72 -20.48 5.91
CA ILE A 72 2.56 -20.39 6.78
C ILE A 72 1.31 -20.17 5.93
N ASP A 73 0.18 -20.63 6.45
CA ASP A 73 -1.15 -20.27 5.98
C ASP A 73 -1.92 -19.54 7.08
N ILE A 74 -2.87 -18.70 6.68
CA ILE A 74 -3.65 -17.90 7.61
C ILE A 74 -5.12 -18.00 7.25
N GLU A 75 -5.94 -18.38 8.22
CA GLU A 75 -7.40 -18.44 8.08
C GLU A 75 -8.04 -17.45 9.04
N GLY A 76 -9.02 -16.68 8.55
CA GLY A 76 -9.73 -15.68 9.34
C GLY A 76 -10.19 -14.52 8.47
N LYS A 77 -10.91 -13.57 9.07
CA LYS A 77 -11.27 -12.32 8.37
C LYS A 77 -10.03 -11.44 8.24
N LEU A 78 -9.82 -10.82 7.08
CA LEU A 78 -8.64 -9.98 6.82
C LEU A 78 -8.40 -8.92 7.91
N ALA A 79 -9.46 -8.23 8.35
CA ALA A 79 -9.36 -7.25 9.42
C ALA A 79 -8.82 -7.85 10.73
N ASP A 80 -9.30 -9.05 11.12
CA ASP A 80 -8.81 -9.76 12.29
C ASP A 80 -7.35 -10.23 12.10
N ILE A 81 -7.00 -10.74 10.91
CA ILE A 81 -5.63 -11.14 10.56
C ILE A 81 -4.65 -9.98 10.73
N ILE A 82 -4.98 -8.81 10.17
CA ILE A 82 -4.12 -7.63 10.24
C ILE A 82 -3.99 -7.14 11.70
N ASN A 83 -5.11 -7.05 12.42
CA ASN A 83 -5.10 -6.62 13.83
C ASN A 83 -4.28 -7.57 14.72
N ILE A 84 -4.41 -8.88 14.52
CA ILE A 84 -3.64 -9.89 15.24
C ILE A 84 -2.16 -9.84 14.84
N GLY A 85 -1.84 -9.66 13.56
CA GLY A 85 -0.47 -9.43 13.09
C GLY A 85 0.19 -8.23 13.79
N TYR A 86 -0.46 -7.08 13.80
CA TYR A 86 0.02 -5.90 14.54
C TYR A 86 0.19 -6.17 16.04
N SER A 87 -0.73 -6.93 16.64
CA SER A 87 -0.67 -7.25 18.07
C SER A 87 0.47 -8.22 18.41
N LEU A 88 0.73 -9.22 17.56
CA LEU A 88 1.84 -10.15 17.70
C LEU A 88 3.19 -9.42 17.61
N THR A 89 3.33 -8.50 16.65
CA THR A 89 4.57 -7.72 16.50
C THR A 89 4.81 -6.79 17.70
N ARG A 90 3.80 -6.02 18.12
CA ARG A 90 3.92 -5.09 19.26
C ARG A 90 4.30 -5.78 20.58
N ASN A 91 3.81 -6.99 20.82
CA ASN A 91 3.98 -7.68 22.10
C ASN A 91 5.19 -8.63 22.15
N THR A 92 5.80 -8.93 20.99
CA THR A 92 6.96 -9.84 20.89
C THR A 92 8.27 -9.09 20.62
N ILE A 93 8.24 -7.87 20.08
CA ILE A 93 9.47 -7.09 19.83
C ILE A 93 10.10 -6.66 21.16
N LYS A 94 11.28 -7.22 21.48
CA LYS A 94 12.27 -6.52 22.32
C LYS A 94 12.72 -5.30 21.53
N SER A 95 12.62 -4.12 22.14
CA SER A 95 13.08 -2.83 21.61
C SER A 95 14.38 -2.94 20.80
N SER A 96 14.26 -3.09 19.47
CA SER A 96 15.39 -2.92 18.56
C SER A 96 15.62 -1.42 18.46
N GLY A 97 16.74 -0.98 19.01
CA GLY A 97 17.03 0.43 19.31
C GLY A 97 16.93 1.39 18.13
N LYS A 98 16.95 2.68 18.50
CA LYS A 98 16.84 3.90 17.67
C LYS A 98 17.68 3.94 16.37
N LEU A 99 18.60 2.99 16.17
CA LEU A 99 19.53 2.92 15.04
C LEU A 99 18.87 2.46 13.72
N THR A 100 17.78 1.69 13.77
CA THR A 100 17.09 1.18 12.56
C THR A 100 16.24 2.26 11.88
N LEU A 101 15.66 3.19 12.65
CA LEU A 101 14.89 4.31 12.10
C LEU A 101 15.77 5.27 11.30
N ALA A 102 16.98 5.57 11.79
CA ALA A 102 17.88 6.51 11.12
C ALA A 102 18.28 6.04 9.72
N ARG A 103 18.47 4.72 9.52
CA ARG A 103 18.88 4.16 8.23
C ARG A 103 17.81 4.26 7.14
N ARG A 104 16.53 4.39 7.53
CA ARG A 104 15.38 4.48 6.63
C ARG A 104 15.22 5.86 5.97
N TYR A 105 15.80 6.91 6.56
CA TYR A 105 15.71 8.28 6.05
C TYR A 105 16.85 8.65 5.08
N PHE A 106 17.95 7.89 5.04
CA PHE A 106 19.19 8.29 4.35
C PHE A 106 19.51 7.53 3.05
N THR A 107 18.56 6.81 2.45
CA THR A 107 18.83 6.03 1.23
C THR A 107 17.82 6.27 0.10
N HIS A 108 17.44 7.53 -0.13
CA HIS A 108 16.73 7.92 -1.35
C HIS A 108 17.71 8.64 -2.28
N SER A 109 18.14 7.98 -3.36
CA SER A 109 18.87 8.63 -4.45
C SER A 109 17.94 8.70 -5.68
N LYS A 110 18.13 9.69 -6.56
CA LYS A 110 17.38 9.77 -7.83
C LYS A 110 17.37 8.42 -8.57
N SER A 111 18.52 7.74 -8.58
CA SER A 111 18.68 6.44 -9.23
C SER A 111 17.93 5.30 -8.54
N THR A 112 17.86 5.31 -7.19
CA THR A 112 17.17 4.29 -6.40
C THR A 112 15.66 4.45 -6.51
N ASP A 113 15.16 5.69 -6.44
CA ASP A 113 13.73 5.98 -6.55
C ASP A 113 13.21 5.65 -7.95
N LYS A 114 13.95 6.01 -9.01
CA LYS A 114 13.60 5.64 -10.39
C LYS A 114 13.49 4.13 -10.55
N LYS A 115 14.46 3.36 -10.02
CA LYS A 115 14.44 1.89 -10.08
C LYS A 115 13.29 1.29 -9.27
N ALA A 116 13.01 1.81 -8.07
CA ALA A 116 11.92 1.33 -7.23
C ALA A 116 10.55 1.60 -7.87
N ILE A 117 10.33 2.81 -8.41
CA ILE A 117 9.11 3.19 -9.12
C ILE A 117 8.95 2.35 -10.39
N GLN A 118 10.03 2.17 -11.16
CA GLN A 118 10.01 1.33 -12.35
C GLN A 118 9.63 -0.12 -11.99
N TYR A 119 10.24 -0.72 -10.97
CA TYR A 119 9.91 -2.08 -10.53
C TYR A 119 8.46 -2.23 -10.03
N HIS A 120 7.92 -1.23 -9.31
CA HIS A 120 6.56 -1.29 -8.79
C HIS A 120 5.46 -1.03 -9.85
N TYR A 121 5.76 -0.33 -10.95
CA TYR A 121 4.80 -0.01 -12.03
C TYR A 121 5.12 -0.67 -13.39
N GLU A 122 6.12 -1.56 -13.45
CA GLU A 122 6.32 -2.50 -14.57
C GLU A 122 5.25 -3.59 -14.59
N VAL A 123 4.44 -3.71 -13.54
CA VAL A 123 3.19 -4.46 -13.57
C VAL A 123 2.25 -3.78 -14.57
N SER A 124 1.79 -4.53 -15.58
CA SER A 124 1.10 -3.96 -16.75
C SER A 124 -0.18 -3.21 -16.39
N ASN A 125 -0.56 -2.22 -17.21
CA ASN A 125 -1.84 -1.52 -17.06
C ASN A 125 -3.02 -2.50 -17.04
N GLU A 126 -2.93 -3.64 -17.73
CA GLU A 126 -3.96 -4.69 -17.73
C GLU A 126 -4.16 -5.32 -16.35
N PHE A 127 -3.10 -5.52 -15.56
CA PHE A 127 -3.24 -6.03 -14.20
C PHE A 127 -4.00 -5.05 -13.30
N TYR A 128 -3.65 -3.76 -13.38
CA TYR A 128 -4.29 -2.73 -12.55
C TYR A 128 -5.75 -2.51 -12.93
N LYS A 129 -6.10 -2.63 -14.22
CA LYS A 129 -7.49 -2.55 -14.71
C LYS A 129 -8.42 -3.61 -14.14
N LEU A 130 -7.90 -4.73 -13.64
CA LEU A 130 -8.72 -5.80 -13.06
C LEU A 130 -9.42 -5.37 -11.75
N TRP A 131 -8.89 -4.37 -11.05
CA TRP A 131 -9.36 -4.04 -9.70
C TRP A 131 -9.38 -2.53 -9.36
N LEU A 132 -8.79 -1.67 -10.18
CA LEU A 132 -8.97 -0.22 -10.06
C LEU A 132 -10.28 0.25 -10.73
N ASP A 133 -10.67 1.49 -10.42
CA ASP A 133 -11.72 2.18 -11.17
C ASP A 133 -11.27 2.50 -12.60
N GLU A 134 -12.22 2.90 -13.45
CA GLU A 134 -11.98 3.22 -14.87
C GLU A 134 -10.91 4.31 -15.09
N ASN A 135 -10.76 5.25 -14.15
CA ASN A 135 -9.77 6.32 -14.23
C ASN A 135 -8.38 5.85 -13.77
N MET A 136 -8.26 4.60 -13.31
CA MET A 136 -7.01 3.99 -12.84
C MET A 136 -6.38 4.77 -11.68
N VAL A 137 -7.18 5.20 -10.70
CA VAL A 137 -6.68 6.02 -9.60
C VAL A 137 -6.17 5.11 -8.47
N TYR A 138 -4.86 4.87 -8.44
CA TYR A 138 -4.25 4.05 -7.38
C TYR A 138 -3.84 4.88 -6.15
N SER A 139 -4.83 5.45 -5.48
CA SER A 139 -4.67 6.20 -4.22
C SER A 139 -5.96 6.12 -3.40
N CYS A 140 -5.95 6.66 -2.18
CA CYS A 140 -7.15 6.76 -1.35
C CYS A 140 -8.27 7.51 -2.08
N ALA A 141 -9.50 6.98 -2.00
CA ALA A 141 -10.72 7.62 -2.48
C ALA A 141 -11.36 8.46 -1.35
N TYR A 142 -12.38 9.26 -1.69
CA TYR A 142 -13.12 10.08 -0.74
C TYR A 142 -14.59 9.72 -0.77
N PHE A 143 -15.02 8.95 0.23
CA PHE A 143 -16.40 8.58 0.46
C PHE A 143 -17.02 9.61 1.41
N GLU A 144 -17.80 10.52 0.87
CA GLU A 144 -18.38 11.62 1.64
C GLU A 144 -19.45 11.10 2.62
N ASN A 145 -20.27 10.15 2.15
CA ASN A 145 -21.34 9.57 2.95
C ASN A 145 -21.18 8.05 3.19
N GLY A 146 -20.22 7.41 2.51
CA GLY A 146 -19.91 5.98 2.66
C GLY A 146 -20.73 5.06 1.76
N GLY A 147 -21.66 5.61 0.97
CA GLY A 147 -22.50 4.86 0.03
C GLY A 147 -22.06 4.96 -1.43
N GLU A 148 -21.04 5.76 -1.73
CA GLU A 148 -20.50 5.89 -3.08
C GLU A 148 -19.84 4.60 -3.57
N ASP A 149 -19.94 4.31 -4.87
CA ASP A 149 -19.03 3.36 -5.50
C ASP A 149 -17.60 3.92 -5.58
N LEU A 150 -16.63 3.05 -5.89
CA LEU A 150 -15.22 3.44 -5.92
C LEU A 150 -14.93 4.53 -6.96
N ALA A 151 -15.51 4.41 -8.17
CA ALA A 151 -15.28 5.37 -9.25
C ALA A 151 -15.77 6.78 -8.87
N THR A 152 -16.98 6.87 -8.30
CA THR A 152 -17.55 8.10 -7.76
C THR A 152 -16.69 8.66 -6.64
N ALA A 153 -16.26 7.82 -5.69
CA ALA A 153 -15.42 8.24 -4.58
C ALA A 153 -14.04 8.76 -5.03
N GLN A 154 -13.47 8.20 -6.10
CA GLN A 154 -12.21 8.70 -6.67
C GLN A 154 -12.38 10.06 -7.35
N LEU A 155 -13.46 10.25 -8.12
CA LEU A 155 -13.76 11.56 -8.71
C LEU A 155 -14.04 12.61 -7.64
N LYS A 156 -14.81 12.27 -6.59
CA LYS A 156 -15.04 13.16 -5.44
C LYS A 156 -13.73 13.55 -4.76
N LYS A 157 -12.79 12.60 -4.59
CA LYS A 157 -11.46 12.88 -4.03
C LYS A 157 -10.69 13.89 -4.87
N ILE A 158 -10.69 13.73 -6.19
CA ILE A 158 -10.01 14.66 -7.10
C ILE A 158 -10.67 16.04 -7.03
N ASP A 159 -11.99 16.10 -7.12
CA ASP A 159 -12.74 17.36 -7.01
C ASP A 159 -12.49 18.06 -5.66
N HIS A 160 -12.39 17.30 -4.57
CA HIS A 160 -12.07 17.83 -3.23
C HIS A 160 -10.68 18.46 -3.18
N ILE A 161 -9.67 17.84 -3.80
CA ILE A 161 -8.31 18.39 -3.88
C ILE A 161 -8.32 19.71 -4.69
N LEU A 162 -8.92 19.69 -5.88
CA LEU A 162 -8.95 20.85 -6.79
C LEU A 162 -9.73 22.03 -6.19
N THR A 163 -10.81 21.74 -5.47
CA THR A 163 -11.60 22.76 -4.76
C THR A 163 -10.81 23.35 -3.59
N LYS A 164 -10.07 22.53 -2.83
CA LYS A 164 -9.26 22.99 -1.68
C LYS A 164 -8.16 23.96 -2.08
N ILE A 165 -7.53 23.73 -3.22
CA ILE A 165 -6.51 24.65 -3.77
C ILE A 165 -7.13 25.85 -4.49
N GLN A 166 -8.48 25.94 -4.53
CA GLN A 166 -9.24 27.01 -5.18
C GLN A 166 -8.83 27.23 -6.65
N LEU A 167 -8.59 26.13 -7.37
CA LEU A 167 -8.15 26.18 -8.76
C LEU A 167 -9.16 26.96 -9.63
N LYS A 168 -8.65 27.92 -10.39
CA LYS A 168 -9.45 28.78 -11.29
C LYS A 168 -9.16 28.45 -12.75
N GLU A 169 -10.08 28.90 -13.59
CA GLU A 169 -9.93 28.83 -15.04
C GLU A 169 -8.64 29.51 -15.50
N ASN A 170 -7.97 28.91 -16.49
CA ASN A 170 -6.71 29.35 -17.08
C ASN A 170 -5.47 29.37 -16.17
N GLN A 171 -5.60 29.03 -14.87
CA GLN A 171 -4.43 28.82 -14.01
C GLN A 171 -3.61 27.61 -14.46
N THR A 172 -2.33 27.66 -14.14
CA THR A 172 -1.36 26.61 -14.40
C THR A 172 -1.20 25.70 -13.18
N LEU A 173 -1.43 24.40 -13.35
CA LEU A 173 -1.33 23.39 -12.30
C LEU A 173 -0.21 22.39 -12.59
N LEU A 174 0.66 22.15 -11.61
CA LEU A 174 1.63 21.06 -11.63
C LEU A 174 1.12 19.87 -10.80
N ASP A 175 0.99 18.71 -11.43
CA ASP A 175 0.66 17.44 -10.75
C ASP A 175 1.92 16.55 -10.65
N ILE A 176 2.52 16.51 -9.46
CA ILE A 176 3.74 15.74 -9.18
C ILE A 176 3.38 14.29 -8.90
N GLY A 177 3.78 13.38 -9.80
CA GLY A 177 3.37 11.98 -9.72
C GLY A 177 1.95 11.79 -10.24
N CYS A 178 1.66 12.30 -11.44
CA CYS A 178 0.31 12.41 -11.99
C CYS A 178 -0.41 11.09 -12.28
N GLY A 179 0.25 9.95 -12.04
CA GLY A 179 -0.27 8.62 -12.33
C GLY A 179 -0.73 8.50 -13.79
N TRP A 180 -1.91 7.91 -13.98
CA TRP A 180 -2.55 7.76 -15.30
C TRP A 180 -3.37 8.99 -15.74
N GLY A 181 -3.08 10.16 -15.18
CA GLY A 181 -3.58 11.47 -15.65
C GLY A 181 -4.96 11.87 -15.15
N ALA A 182 -5.59 11.12 -14.24
CA ALA A 182 -6.96 11.37 -13.81
C ALA A 182 -7.17 12.78 -13.23
N LEU A 183 -6.23 13.27 -12.41
CA LEU A 183 -6.33 14.59 -11.78
C LEU A 183 -6.19 15.72 -12.81
N VAL A 184 -5.16 15.68 -13.66
CA VAL A 184 -4.95 16.72 -14.69
C VAL A 184 -6.06 16.75 -15.73
N LEU A 185 -6.63 15.60 -16.10
CA LEU A 185 -7.81 15.52 -16.97
C LEU A 185 -9.01 16.20 -16.32
N ARG A 186 -9.30 15.87 -15.05
CA ARG A 186 -10.41 16.46 -14.30
C ARG A 186 -10.23 17.96 -14.11
N ALA A 187 -9.01 18.42 -13.83
CA ALA A 187 -8.66 19.83 -13.67
C ALA A 187 -8.92 20.62 -14.97
N ALA A 188 -8.46 20.12 -16.12
CA ALA A 188 -8.70 20.80 -17.39
C ALA A 188 -10.18 20.78 -17.80
N GLN A 189 -10.87 19.64 -17.64
CA GLN A 189 -12.27 19.48 -18.07
C GLN A 189 -13.26 20.26 -17.22
N LYS A 190 -13.08 20.23 -15.89
CA LYS A 190 -14.06 20.80 -14.95
C LYS A 190 -13.71 22.21 -14.49
N PHE A 191 -12.42 22.51 -14.34
CA PHE A 191 -11.94 23.79 -13.82
C PHE A 191 -11.29 24.66 -14.91
N GLY A 192 -11.11 24.15 -16.13
CA GLY A 192 -10.54 24.91 -17.23
C GLY A 192 -9.05 25.25 -17.06
N ALA A 193 -8.34 24.53 -16.19
CA ALA A 193 -6.92 24.77 -15.92
C ALA A 193 -6.00 24.25 -17.03
N ARG A 194 -4.79 24.81 -17.09
CA ARG A 194 -3.67 24.31 -17.91
C ARG A 194 -2.78 23.47 -17.02
N CYS A 195 -2.54 22.22 -17.37
CA CYS A 195 -1.89 21.27 -16.47
C CYS A 195 -0.56 20.76 -17.03
N VAL A 196 0.42 20.59 -16.15
CA VAL A 196 1.61 19.78 -16.39
C VAL A 196 1.58 18.60 -15.42
N GLY A 197 1.50 17.38 -15.93
CA GLY A 197 1.64 16.16 -15.14
C GLY A 197 3.03 15.57 -15.30
N VAL A 198 3.70 15.20 -14.20
CA VAL A 198 5.01 14.53 -14.25
C VAL A 198 4.93 13.13 -13.66
N THR A 199 5.58 12.17 -14.31
CA THR A 199 5.74 10.80 -13.79
C THR A 199 7.11 10.24 -14.18
N LEU A 200 7.59 9.25 -13.42
CA LEU A 200 8.78 8.46 -13.74
C LEU A 200 8.45 7.11 -14.39
N SER A 201 7.17 6.76 -14.49
CA SER A 201 6.71 5.49 -15.09
C SER A 201 6.32 5.67 -16.55
N GLN A 202 6.96 4.89 -17.44
CA GLN A 202 6.64 4.87 -18.87
C GLN A 202 5.18 4.43 -19.13
N ASN A 203 4.71 3.38 -18.45
CA ASN A 203 3.35 2.87 -18.59
C ASN A 203 2.27 3.91 -18.22
N GLN A 204 2.55 4.74 -17.21
CA GLN A 204 1.69 5.84 -16.80
C GLN A 204 1.74 6.99 -17.81
N PHE A 205 2.95 7.37 -18.24
CA PHE A 205 3.15 8.41 -19.25
C PHE A 205 2.41 8.09 -20.55
N ASP A 206 2.57 6.88 -21.08
CA ASP A 206 1.97 6.46 -22.36
C ASP A 206 0.44 6.51 -22.28
N LEU A 207 -0.15 5.92 -21.24
CA LEU A 207 -1.60 5.88 -21.09
C LEU A 207 -2.20 7.24 -20.72
N ALA A 208 -1.55 8.03 -19.87
CA ALA A 208 -2.00 9.39 -19.55
C ALA A 208 -1.98 10.28 -20.81
N THR A 209 -0.91 10.22 -21.61
CA THR A 209 -0.79 10.95 -22.88
C THR A 209 -1.86 10.52 -23.88
N ALA A 210 -2.09 9.21 -24.02
CA ALA A 210 -3.15 8.69 -24.89
C ALA A 210 -4.55 9.16 -24.44
N ARG A 211 -4.81 9.23 -23.13
CA ARG A 211 -6.08 9.74 -22.58
C ARG A 211 -6.26 11.24 -22.81
N VAL A 212 -5.20 12.04 -22.63
CA VAL A 212 -5.22 13.48 -22.94
C VAL A 212 -5.57 13.71 -24.41
N LYS A 213 -4.92 12.96 -25.31
CA LYS A 213 -5.21 13.01 -26.74
C LYS A 213 -6.65 12.58 -27.07
N ALA A 214 -7.10 11.46 -26.50
CA ALA A 214 -8.47 10.98 -26.71
C ALA A 214 -9.53 11.97 -26.20
N ALA A 215 -9.22 12.76 -25.16
CA ALA A 215 -10.07 13.82 -24.65
C ALA A 215 -9.97 15.14 -25.44
N GLY A 216 -9.04 15.25 -26.40
CA GLY A 216 -8.83 16.48 -27.18
C GLY A 216 -8.26 17.64 -26.37
N LEU A 217 -7.47 17.37 -25.31
CA LEU A 217 -6.98 18.37 -24.35
C LEU A 217 -5.47 18.63 -24.46
N GLU A 218 -4.86 18.30 -25.60
CA GLU A 218 -3.42 18.46 -25.84
C GLU A 218 -2.96 19.93 -25.80
N ASP A 219 -3.87 20.89 -25.99
CA ASP A 219 -3.63 22.33 -25.86
C ASP A 219 -3.59 22.83 -24.40
N ARG A 220 -4.11 22.02 -23.46
CA ARG A 220 -4.24 22.35 -22.04
C ARG A 220 -3.40 21.46 -21.13
N ILE A 221 -3.15 20.21 -21.50
CA ILE A 221 -2.44 19.24 -20.64
C ILE A 221 -1.18 18.76 -21.34
N VAL A 222 -0.06 18.84 -20.62
CA VAL A 222 1.21 18.21 -21.02
C VAL A 222 1.60 17.17 -19.98
N ILE A 223 1.79 15.93 -20.41
CA ILE A 223 2.37 14.88 -19.57
C ILE A 223 3.86 14.79 -19.88
N ARG A 224 4.71 14.68 -18.85
CA ARG A 224 6.17 14.58 -19.00
C ARG A 224 6.68 13.36 -18.25
N LEU A 225 7.52 12.57 -18.92
CA LEU A 225 8.31 11.54 -18.28
C LEU A 225 9.55 12.20 -17.66
N GLN A 226 9.39 12.76 -16.47
CA GLN A 226 10.35 13.67 -15.85
C GLN A 226 10.38 13.48 -14.33
N ASP A 227 11.56 13.58 -13.74
CA ASP A 227 11.70 13.69 -12.28
C ASP A 227 11.26 15.07 -11.83
N TYR A 228 10.38 15.14 -10.83
CA TYR A 228 9.84 16.41 -10.33
C TYR A 228 10.93 17.39 -9.86
N ARG A 229 12.09 16.87 -9.43
CA ARG A 229 13.24 17.67 -8.98
C ARG A 229 13.91 18.45 -10.11
N ASP A 230 13.60 18.10 -11.35
CA ASP A 230 14.13 18.73 -12.56
C ASP A 230 13.05 19.58 -13.26
N VAL A 231 11.89 19.78 -12.63
CA VAL A 231 10.84 20.67 -13.13
C VAL A 231 11.21 22.11 -12.79
N GLU A 232 11.38 22.91 -13.85
CA GLU A 232 11.63 24.35 -13.75
C GLU A 232 10.36 25.15 -14.02
N GLY A 233 10.34 26.40 -13.53
CA GLY A 233 9.24 27.35 -13.72
C GLY A 233 8.38 27.56 -12.48
N GLN A 234 7.34 28.36 -12.64
CA GLN A 234 6.36 28.67 -11.61
C GLN A 234 4.97 28.27 -12.11
N PHE A 235 4.19 27.71 -11.20
CA PHE A 235 2.79 27.36 -11.37
C PHE A 235 1.97 28.16 -10.36
N ASP A 236 0.69 28.34 -10.63
CA ASP A 236 -0.22 29.12 -9.77
C ASP A 236 -0.52 28.42 -8.43
#